data_AF-A0A257UW45-F1
#
_entry.id   AF-A0A257UW45-F1
#
_cell.length_a   1.000
_cell.length_b   1.000
_cell.length_c   1.000
_cell.angle_alpha   90.00
_cell.angle_beta   90.00
_cell.angle_gamma   90.00
#
_symmetry.space_group_name_H-M   'P 1'
#
loop_
_entity.id
_entity.type
_entity.pdbx_description
1 polymer ?
#
loop_
_entity_poly.entity_id
_entity_poly.type
_entity_poly.pdbx_seq_one_letter_code
_entity_poly.pdbx_strand_id
1 'polypeptide(L)' 'QVGVLLPCNVTVSVEGGRTVVRAMDPESVMGLIGIPELAPVGASVGAALRRVVAACEAQA' A
#
# COMPACT_ATOMS: atom_id res chain seq x y z
N GLN A 1 12.98 -13.78 5.10
CA GLN A 1 11.76 -13.88 5.95
C GLN A 1 10.82 -12.74 5.57
N VAL A 2 9.72 -13.00 4.86
CA VAL A 2 8.80 -11.95 4.32
C VAL A 2 8.17 -11.11 5.42
N GLY A 3 7.91 -11.69 6.59
CA GLY A 3 7.24 -11.02 7.72
C GLY A 3 7.93 -9.77 8.25
N VAL A 4 9.21 -9.56 7.96
CA VAL A 4 9.96 -8.34 8.36
C VAL A 4 9.43 -7.09 7.64
N LEU A 5 8.86 -7.26 6.44
CA LEU A 5 8.33 -6.18 5.62
C LEU A 5 6.80 -6.08 5.70
N LEU A 6 6.21 -6.76 6.68
CA LEU A 6 4.78 -6.72 6.99
C LEU A 6 4.56 -6.01 8.33
N PRO A 7 3.37 -5.43 8.58
CA PRO A 7 2.20 -5.37 7.69
C PRO A 7 2.31 -4.33 6.57
N CYS A 8 1.32 -4.29 5.67
CA CYS A 8 1.14 -3.16 4.76
C CYS A 8 0.71 -1.93 5.56
N ASN A 9 1.66 -1.03 5.84
CA ASN A 9 1.39 0.17 6.62
C ASN A 9 0.53 1.17 5.82
N VAL A 10 -0.35 1.86 6.54
CA VAL A 10 -1.16 2.99 6.05
C VAL A 10 -0.93 4.17 6.99
N THR A 11 -0.84 5.37 6.44
CA THR A 11 -0.71 6.61 7.21
C THR A 11 -1.85 7.56 6.90
N VAL A 12 -2.27 8.30 7.91
CA VAL A 12 -3.26 9.38 7.80
C VAL A 12 -2.64 10.61 8.46
N SER A 13 -2.56 11.71 7.70
CA SER A 13 -2.01 12.98 8.18
C SER A 13 -2.87 14.16 7.72
N VAL A 14 -2.64 15.34 8.30
CA VAL A 14 -3.21 16.60 7.81
C VAL A 14 -2.08 17.42 7.20
N GLU A 15 -2.21 17.76 5.93
CA GLU A 15 -1.22 18.53 5.15
C GLU A 15 -1.93 19.68 4.44
N GLY A 16 -1.51 20.92 4.71
CA GLY A 16 -2.15 22.11 4.12
C GLY A 16 -3.65 22.21 4.40
N GLY A 17 -4.10 21.73 5.57
CA GLY A 17 -5.53 21.70 5.94
C GLY A 17 -6.35 20.58 5.29
N ARG A 18 -5.71 19.67 4.53
CA ARG A 18 -6.37 18.51 3.90
C ARG A 18 -5.95 17.23 4.60
N THR A 19 -6.90 16.31 4.80
CA THR A 19 -6.59 14.94 5.23
C THR A 19 -5.95 14.19 4.07
N VAL A 20 -4.78 13.59 4.30
CA VAL A 20 -4.04 12.80 3.31
C VAL A 20 -3.90 11.37 3.81
N VAL A 21 -4.36 10.43 2.99
CA VAL A 21 -4.25 8.99 3.25
C VAL A 21 -3.21 8.40 2.29
N ARG A 22 -2.24 7.67 2.82
CA ARG A 22 -1.21 6.97 2.03
C ARG A 22 -1.12 5.51 2.45
N ALA A 23 -0.88 4.63 1.48
CA ALA A 23 -0.65 3.22 1.70
C ALA A 23 0.72 2.82 1.15
N MET A 24 1.39 1.89 1.82
CA MET A 24 2.59 1.21 1.32
C MET A 24 2.31 0.58 -0.06
N ASP A 25 3.29 0.59 -0.95
CA ASP A 25 3.23 -0.15 -2.22
C ASP A 25 3.80 -1.57 -2.06
N PRO A 26 2.96 -2.61 -1.93
CA PRO A 26 3.42 -3.97 -1.74
C PRO A 26 4.10 -4.54 -2.99
N GLU A 27 3.83 -4.01 -4.19
CA GLU A 27 4.44 -4.51 -5.43
C GLU A 27 5.94 -4.20 -5.45
N SER A 28 6.31 -2.94 -5.13
CA SER A 28 7.70 -2.54 -4.94
C SER A 28 8.39 -3.32 -3.83
N VAL A 29 7.70 -3.56 -2.70
CA VAL A 29 8.26 -4.31 -1.56
C VAL A 29 8.51 -5.77 -1.92
N MET A 30 7.58 -6.45 -2.60
CA MET A 30 7.79 -7.83 -3.05
C MET A 30 8.91 -7.92 -4.09
N GLY A 31 9.02 -6.92 -4.97
CA GLY A 31 10.14 -6.82 -5.92
C GLY A 31 11.50 -6.75 -5.23
N LEU A 32 11.61 -6.03 -4.10
CA LEU A 32 12.85 -5.94 -3.32
C LEU A 32 13.24 -7.27 -2.65
N ILE A 33 12.25 -8.08 -2.26
CA ILE A 33 12.48 -9.40 -1.67
C ILE A 33 13.06 -10.39 -2.68
N GLY A 34 12.77 -10.20 -3.98
CA GLY A 34 13.33 -11.02 -5.06
C GLY A 34 12.80 -12.45 -5.11
N ILE A 35 11.60 -12.72 -4.56
CA ILE A 35 10.91 -14.01 -4.62
C ILE A 35 9.80 -13.91 -5.69
N PRO A 36 9.99 -14.45 -6.91
CA PRO A 36 9.06 -14.28 -8.03
C PRO A 36 7.63 -14.74 -7.73
N GLU A 37 7.47 -15.75 -6.89
CA GLU A 37 6.19 -16.32 -6.49
C GLU A 37 5.33 -15.32 -5.69
N LEU A 38 5.93 -14.27 -5.13
CA LEU A 38 5.22 -13.22 -4.41
C LEU A 38 4.74 -12.06 -5.30
N ALA A 39 5.18 -11.97 -6.56
CA ALA A 39 4.75 -10.90 -7.46
C ALA A 39 3.21 -10.85 -7.64
N PRO A 40 2.50 -11.97 -7.82
CA PRO A 40 1.04 -11.96 -7.90
C PRO A 40 0.38 -11.46 -6.60
N VAL A 41 0.98 -11.79 -5.45
CA VAL A 41 0.50 -11.33 -4.13
C VAL A 41 0.66 -9.81 -4.03
N GLY A 42 1.85 -9.29 -4.35
CA GLY A 42 2.13 -7.85 -4.38
C GLY A 42 1.14 -7.09 -5.27
N ALA A 43 0.89 -7.56 -6.49
CA ALA A 43 -0.07 -6.96 -7.41
C ALA A 43 -1.51 -6.97 -6.86
N SER A 44 -1.95 -8.09 -6.27
CA SER A 44 -3.30 -8.23 -5.71
C SER A 44 -3.55 -7.29 -4.53
N VAL A 45 -2.59 -7.19 -3.60
CA VAL A 45 -2.68 -6.33 -2.42
C VAL A 45 -2.55 -4.85 -2.84
N GLY A 46 -1.67 -4.55 -3.79
CA GLY A 46 -1.51 -3.19 -4.33
C GLY A 46 -2.79 -2.68 -4.98
N ALA A 47 -3.47 -3.52 -5.76
CA ALA A 47 -4.77 -3.17 -6.33
C ALA A 47 -5.83 -2.94 -5.25
N ALA A 48 -5.82 -3.70 -4.15
CA ALA A 48 -6.74 -3.50 -3.04
C ALA A 48 -6.49 -2.18 -2.30
N LEU A 49 -5.23 -1.85 -1.98
CA LEU A 49 -4.87 -0.61 -1.29
C LEU A 49 -5.17 0.62 -2.15
N ARG A 50 -4.91 0.55 -3.47
CA ARG A 50 -5.28 1.64 -4.41
C ARG A 50 -6.79 1.93 -4.38
N ARG A 51 -7.65 0.91 -4.33
CA ARG A 51 -9.11 1.11 -4.21
C ARG A 51 -9.49 1.81 -2.90
N VAL A 52 -8.84 1.46 -1.80
CA VAL A 52 -9.10 2.08 -0.48
C VAL A 52 -8.71 3.55 -0.51
N VAL A 53 -7.51 3.88 -1.00
CA VAL A 53 -7.04 5.27 -1.10
C VAL A 53 -7.98 6.10 -1.99
N ALA A 54 -8.36 5.58 -3.17
CA ALA A 54 -9.30 6.26 -4.06
C ALA A 54 -10.68 6.48 -3.43
N ALA A 55 -11.16 5.53 -2.61
CA ALA A 55 -12.41 5.71 -1.87
C ALA A 55 -12.30 6.83 -0.81
N CYS A 56 -11.15 6.99 -0.16
CA CYS A 56 -10.92 8.08 0.80
C CYS A 56 -10.88 9.45 0.11
N GLU A 57 -10.37 9.54 -1.12
CA GLU A 57 -10.39 10.80 -1.89
C GLU A 57 -11.81 11.23 -2.28
N ALA A 58 -12.69 10.28 -2.60
CA ALA A 58 -14.10 10.58 -2.91
C ALA A 58 -14.89 11.08 -1.68
N GLN A 59 -14.35 10.90 -0.46
CA GLN A 59 -14.97 11.30 0.79
C GLN A 59 -14.41 12.62 1.36
N ALA A 60 -13.39 13.20 0.73
CA ALA A 60 -12.71 14.42 1.15
C ALA A 60 -13.22 15.66 0.39
#